data_AF-A0A9W4XFG4-F1
#
_entry.id   AF-A0A9W4XFG4-F1
#
_cell.length_a   1.000
_cell.length_b   1.000
_cell.length_c   1.000
_cell.angle_alpha   90.00
_cell.angle_beta   90.00
_cell.angle_gamma   90.00
#
_symmetry.space_group_name_H-M   'P 1'
#
loop_
_entity.id
_entity.type
_entity.pdbx_description
1 polymer ?
#
loop_
_entity_poly.entity_id
_entity_poly.type
_entity_poly.pdbx_seq_one_letter_code
_entity_poly.pdbx_strand_id
1 'polypeptide(L)'
;MVDTYYQKGFKLVCLTEHMPRLNNRFLYPEEIEKSYTITNLNQDFENYLNHAKELQKKYEGKMRIVIGFEVEAINKEHIQFAKELASKFELMIGSIHFVKEIPIDFDKESWNKARDSLGSQRLLFKEYFKLQQQLIIELKPKVIGHFDLIRLFQDEDVDLKTWPEVGQRLILKAI
;
A
#
# COMPACT_ATOMS: atom_id res chain seq x y z
N MET A 1 18.55 6.50 7.31
CA MET A 1 17.39 5.98 8.07
C MET A 1 17.72 4.76 8.93
N VAL A 2 18.22 3.65 8.37
CA VAL A 2 18.50 2.41 9.17
C VAL A 2 19.44 2.63 10.35
N ASP A 3 20.53 3.38 10.16
CA ASP A 3 21.44 3.72 11.27
C ASP A 3 20.71 4.44 12.41
N THR A 4 19.79 5.36 12.10
CA THR A 4 18.99 6.06 13.10
C THR A 4 18.15 5.12 13.95
N TYR A 5 17.53 4.08 13.36
CA TYR A 5 16.80 3.05 14.12
C TYR A 5 17.75 2.31 15.07
N TYR A 6 18.94 1.93 14.58
CA TYR A 6 19.95 1.26 15.39
C TYR A 6 20.43 2.15 16.56
N GLN A 7 20.78 3.42 16.31
CA GLN A 7 21.19 4.37 17.36
C GLN A 7 20.08 4.63 18.38
N LYS A 8 18.81 4.56 17.96
CA LYS A 8 17.64 4.66 18.86
C LYS A 8 17.33 3.36 19.60
N GLY A 9 18.13 2.31 19.43
CA GLY A 9 18.00 1.06 20.17
C GLY A 9 16.90 0.11 19.67
N PHE A 10 16.35 0.35 18.47
CA PHE A 10 15.40 -0.57 17.86
C PHE A 10 16.06 -1.94 17.65
N LYS A 11 15.31 -3.01 17.94
CA LYS A 11 15.79 -4.40 17.75
C LYS A 11 15.40 -4.97 16.40
N LEU A 12 14.39 -4.39 15.78
CA LEU A 12 13.85 -4.81 14.49
C LEU A 12 13.40 -3.58 13.69
N VAL A 13 13.66 -3.61 12.39
CA VAL A 13 13.07 -2.69 11.41
C VAL A 13 12.61 -3.49 10.19
N CYS A 14 11.44 -3.14 9.68
CA CYS A 14 10.93 -3.65 8.41
C CYS A 14 11.17 -2.58 7.34
N LEU A 15 11.82 -2.95 6.25
CA LEU A 15 11.90 -2.11 5.06
C LEU A 15 10.82 -2.59 4.09
N THR A 16 9.93 -1.70 3.65
CA THR A 16 8.73 -2.05 2.90
C THR A 16 8.49 -1.03 1.79
N GLU A 17 9.40 -0.98 0.82
CA GLU A 17 9.28 -0.10 -0.35
C GLU A 17 7.99 -0.38 -1.14
N HIS A 18 7.41 0.64 -1.75
CA HIS A 18 6.25 0.47 -2.63
C HIS A 18 6.61 -0.42 -3.82
N MET A 19 5.76 -1.40 -4.12
CA MET A 19 5.93 -2.19 -5.35
C MET A 19 5.77 -1.31 -6.60
N PRO A 20 6.44 -1.66 -7.73
CA PRO A 20 6.27 -0.93 -8.98
C PRO A 20 4.85 -0.99 -9.52
N ARG A 21 4.44 0.06 -10.24
CA ARG A 21 3.20 0.06 -11.03
C ARG A 21 3.41 -0.56 -12.40
N LEU A 22 2.35 -1.15 -12.93
CA LEU A 22 2.37 -1.89 -14.19
C LEU A 22 2.12 -1.00 -15.42
N ASN A 23 1.67 0.24 -15.23
CA ASN A 23 1.37 1.16 -16.33
C ASN A 23 1.68 2.61 -15.96
N ASN A 24 2.24 3.38 -16.89
CA ASN A 24 2.57 4.80 -16.71
C ASN A 24 1.36 5.68 -16.35
N ARG A 25 0.12 5.25 -16.65
CA ARG A 25 -1.10 5.97 -16.26
C ARG A 25 -1.34 6.02 -14.75
N PHE A 26 -0.63 5.20 -13.97
CA PHE A 26 -0.70 5.13 -12.52
C PHE A 26 0.47 5.85 -11.82
N LEU A 27 1.26 6.61 -12.58
CA LEU A 27 2.27 7.49 -12.01
C LEU A 27 1.61 8.64 -11.25
N TYR A 28 2.20 9.01 -10.13
CA TYR A 28 1.81 10.21 -9.40
C TYR A 28 2.29 11.46 -10.15
N PRO A 29 1.63 12.61 -9.96
CA PRO A 29 2.04 13.85 -10.61
C PRO A 29 3.52 14.20 -10.42
N GLU A 30 4.05 14.02 -9.21
CA GLU A 30 5.46 14.29 -8.89
C GLU A 30 6.46 13.38 -9.62
N GLU A 31 6.06 12.17 -10.00
CA GLU A 31 6.89 11.27 -10.79
C GLU A 31 6.86 11.67 -12.26
N ILE A 32 5.69 12.05 -12.77
CA ILE A 32 5.55 12.58 -14.12
C ILE A 32 6.42 13.84 -14.29
N GLU A 33 6.41 14.74 -13.31
CA GLU A 33 7.26 15.94 -13.28
C GLU A 33 8.76 15.59 -13.33
N LYS A 34 9.16 14.49 -12.67
CA LYS A 34 10.53 13.96 -12.71
C LYS A 34 10.83 13.10 -13.95
N SER A 35 9.92 13.05 -14.92
CA SER A 35 10.03 12.19 -16.11
C SER A 35 10.22 10.71 -15.79
N TYR A 36 9.68 10.25 -14.66
CA TYR A 36 9.69 8.84 -14.31
C TYR A 36 8.78 8.04 -15.26
N THR A 37 9.13 6.77 -15.39
CA THR A 37 8.35 5.75 -16.08
C THR A 37 8.27 4.51 -15.20
N ILE A 38 7.43 3.54 -15.56
CA ILE A 38 7.44 2.22 -14.92
C ILE A 38 8.82 1.56 -14.97
N THR A 39 9.66 1.85 -15.98
CA THR A 39 11.04 1.34 -16.03
C THR A 39 11.88 1.89 -14.87
N ASN A 40 11.74 3.18 -14.57
CA ASN A 40 12.43 3.80 -13.43
C ASN A 40 11.95 3.20 -12.11
N LEU A 41 10.63 3.04 -11.93
CA LEU A 41 10.08 2.43 -10.71
C LEU A 41 10.55 0.99 -10.50
N ASN A 42 10.61 0.18 -11.56
CA ASN A 42 11.14 -1.17 -11.48
C ASN A 42 12.64 -1.17 -11.12
N GLN A 43 13.43 -0.28 -11.74
CA GLN A 43 14.86 -0.17 -11.44
C GLN A 43 15.11 0.27 -9.99
N ASP A 44 14.33 1.23 -9.49
CA ASP A 44 14.43 1.71 -8.11
C ASP A 44 14.04 0.61 -7.11
N PHE A 45 13.03 -0.20 -7.42
CA PHE A 45 12.64 -1.34 -6.59
C PHE A 45 13.71 -2.45 -6.56
N GLU A 46 14.39 -2.71 -7.67
CA GLU A 46 15.55 -3.62 -7.71
C GLU A 46 16.73 -3.07 -6.91
N ASN A 47 17.01 -1.77 -7.04
CA ASN A 47 18.05 -1.08 -6.27
C ASN A 47 17.76 -1.13 -4.77
N TYR A 48 16.50 -0.90 -4.38
CA TYR A 48 15.99 -1.08 -3.02
C TYR A 48 16.32 -2.48 -2.50
N LEU A 49 15.94 -3.54 -3.23
CA LEU A 49 16.16 -4.91 -2.78
C LEU A 49 17.64 -5.23 -2.59
N ASN A 50 18.50 -4.79 -3.52
CA ASN A 50 19.94 -4.99 -3.42
C ASN A 50 20.52 -4.27 -2.21
N HIS A 51 20.15 -3.00 -2.02
CA HIS A 51 20.64 -2.20 -0.91
C HIS A 51 20.12 -2.70 0.45
N ALA A 52 18.87 -3.15 0.51
CA ALA A 52 18.29 -3.73 1.72
C ALA A 52 19.05 -5.01 2.15
N LYS A 53 19.47 -5.85 1.20
CA LYS A 53 20.30 -7.04 1.48
C LYS A 53 21.69 -6.67 2.00
N GLU A 54 22.31 -5.62 1.45
CA GLU A 54 23.58 -5.11 1.97
C GLU A 54 23.44 -4.61 3.41
N LEU A 55 22.37 -3.88 3.70
CA LEU A 55 22.05 -3.41 5.05
C LEU A 55 21.80 -4.58 6.00
N GLN A 56 21.05 -5.60 5.57
CA GLN A 56 20.80 -6.79 6.38
C GLN A 56 22.11 -7.46 6.82
N LYS A 57 23.10 -7.58 5.91
CA LYS A 57 24.45 -8.07 6.24
C LYS A 57 25.19 -7.11 7.18
N LYS A 58 25.16 -5.80 6.91
CA LYS A 58 25.85 -4.78 7.72
C LYS A 58 25.40 -4.74 9.18
N TYR A 59 24.12 -5.01 9.43
CA TYR A 59 23.50 -4.99 10.76
C TYR A 59 23.28 -6.38 11.37
N GLU A 60 23.82 -7.43 10.76
CA GLU A 60 23.77 -8.79 11.30
C GLU A 60 24.30 -8.84 12.74
N GLY A 61 23.56 -9.53 13.62
CA GLY A 61 23.86 -9.61 15.05
C GLY A 61 23.61 -8.31 15.86
N LYS A 62 23.28 -7.18 15.20
CA LYS A 62 23.06 -5.88 15.85
C LYS A 62 21.59 -5.48 15.91
N MET A 63 20.88 -5.59 14.79
CA MET A 63 19.46 -5.25 14.64
C MET A 63 18.87 -6.09 13.52
N ARG A 64 17.71 -6.71 13.75
CA ARG A 64 17.03 -7.51 12.73
C ARG A 64 16.43 -6.60 11.65
N ILE A 65 16.82 -6.81 10.40
CA ILE A 65 16.20 -6.15 9.25
C ILE A 65 15.36 -7.18 8.52
N VAL A 66 14.06 -6.91 8.39
CA VAL A 66 13.11 -7.68 7.59
C VAL A 66 12.91 -6.95 6.27
N ILE A 67 13.11 -7.66 5.16
CA ILE A 67 12.95 -7.08 3.82
C ILE A 67 11.56 -7.47 3.29
N GLY A 68 10.75 -6.45 3.03
CA GLY A 68 9.40 -6.59 2.52
C GLY A 68 9.08 -5.59 1.41
N PHE A 69 7.81 -5.47 1.11
CA PHE A 69 7.29 -4.43 0.21
C PHE A 69 5.86 -4.06 0.61
N GLU A 70 5.43 -2.89 0.17
CA GLU A 70 4.07 -2.41 0.30
C GLU A 70 3.31 -2.60 -1.02
N VAL A 71 2.11 -3.16 -0.92
CA VAL A 71 1.27 -3.48 -2.07
C VAL A 71 0.59 -2.23 -2.62
N GLU A 72 0.60 -2.08 -3.94
CA GLU A 72 -0.18 -1.10 -4.69
C GLU A 72 -1.39 -1.79 -5.33
N ALA A 73 -2.49 -2.01 -4.58
CA ALA A 73 -3.66 -2.72 -5.10
C ALA A 73 -4.58 -1.80 -5.94
N ILE A 74 -4.11 -1.42 -7.12
CA ILE A 74 -4.84 -0.54 -8.04
C ILE A 74 -5.97 -1.27 -8.75
N ASN A 75 -5.66 -2.47 -9.26
CA ASN A 75 -6.59 -3.33 -9.99
C ASN A 75 -6.14 -4.80 -9.88
N LYS A 76 -6.89 -5.72 -10.52
CA LYS A 76 -6.64 -7.16 -10.46
C LYS A 76 -5.22 -7.54 -10.92
N GLU A 77 -4.67 -6.85 -11.92
CA GLU A 77 -3.32 -7.12 -12.43
C GLU A 77 -2.26 -6.79 -11.37
N HIS A 78 -2.43 -5.68 -10.64
CA HIS A 78 -1.50 -5.31 -9.58
C HIS A 78 -1.59 -6.25 -8.36
N ILE A 79 -2.80 -6.72 -8.01
CA ILE A 79 -2.95 -7.74 -6.97
C ILE A 79 -2.25 -9.04 -7.38
N GLN A 80 -2.42 -9.48 -8.62
CA GLN A 80 -1.73 -10.68 -9.13
C GLN A 80 -0.20 -10.49 -9.14
N PHE A 81 0.29 -9.33 -9.56
CA PHE A 81 1.72 -9.02 -9.53
C PHE A 81 2.28 -9.00 -8.09
N ALA A 82 1.55 -8.43 -7.13
CA ALA A 82 1.91 -8.48 -5.71
C ALA A 82 2.05 -9.92 -5.20
N LYS A 83 1.13 -10.81 -5.61
CA LYS A 83 1.18 -12.23 -5.26
C LYS A 83 2.43 -12.93 -5.79
N GLU A 84 2.87 -12.59 -6.99
CA GLU A 84 4.11 -13.12 -7.58
C GLU A 84 5.34 -12.61 -6.82
N LEU A 85 5.36 -11.32 -6.49
CA LEU A 85 6.42 -10.70 -5.68
C LEU A 85 6.53 -11.31 -4.28
N ALA A 86 5.41 -11.71 -3.67
CA ALA A 86 5.36 -12.29 -2.31
C ALA A 86 6.41 -13.38 -2.06
N SER A 87 6.69 -14.20 -3.07
CA SER A 87 7.66 -15.30 -2.99
C SER A 87 9.12 -14.86 -2.76
N LYS A 88 9.44 -13.59 -3.03
CA LYS A 88 10.81 -13.02 -2.95
C LYS A 88 11.07 -12.25 -1.66
N PHE A 89 10.06 -12.05 -0.82
CA PHE A 89 10.12 -11.15 0.33
C PHE A 89 9.64 -11.83 1.62
N GLU A 90 10.16 -11.39 2.77
CA GLU A 90 9.80 -11.95 4.09
C GLU A 90 8.44 -11.39 4.60
N LEU A 91 8.10 -10.19 4.14
CA LEU A 91 6.94 -9.41 4.55
C LEU A 91 6.28 -8.74 3.34
N MET A 92 4.95 -8.76 3.34
CA MET A 92 4.11 -7.99 2.42
C MET A 92 3.15 -7.18 3.28
N ILE A 93 3.10 -5.87 3.07
CA ILE A 93 2.11 -4.98 3.66
C ILE A 93 0.97 -4.82 2.65
N GLY A 94 -0.24 -5.22 3.04
CA GLY A 94 -1.43 -5.04 2.21
C GLY A 94 -1.97 -3.63 2.34
N SER A 95 -1.84 -2.82 1.28
CA SER A 95 -2.25 -1.42 1.27
C SER A 95 -3.14 -1.08 0.07
N ILE A 96 -4.04 -0.10 0.25
CA ILE A 96 -4.92 0.43 -0.80
C ILE A 96 -4.67 1.94 -0.90
N HIS A 97 -4.12 2.39 -2.03
CA HIS A 97 -3.91 3.83 -2.33
C HIS A 97 -4.81 4.33 -3.47
N PHE A 98 -5.56 3.44 -4.10
CA PHE A 98 -6.42 3.74 -5.24
C PHE A 98 -7.83 3.18 -5.03
N VAL A 99 -8.84 3.93 -5.46
CA VAL A 99 -10.21 3.42 -5.62
C VAL A 99 -10.68 3.80 -7.01
N LYS A 100 -11.24 2.82 -7.75
CA LYS A 100 -11.61 3.00 -9.17
C LYS A 100 -10.46 3.55 -10.01
N GLU A 101 -9.24 3.07 -9.76
CA GLU A 101 -8.02 3.51 -10.46
C GLU A 101 -7.67 4.99 -10.27
N ILE A 102 -8.26 5.66 -9.26
CA ILE A 102 -8.01 7.06 -8.90
C ILE A 102 -7.28 7.08 -7.55
N PRO A 103 -6.17 7.83 -7.41
CA PRO A 103 -5.51 8.03 -6.12
C PRO A 103 -6.44 8.60 -5.06
N ILE A 104 -6.34 8.09 -3.83
CA ILE A 104 -7.15 8.57 -2.68
C ILE A 104 -6.30 9.21 -1.59
N ASP A 105 -4.98 9.20 -1.71
CA ASP A 105 -4.04 9.65 -0.68
C ASP A 105 -2.99 10.65 -1.18
N PHE A 106 -3.00 10.98 -2.48
CA PHE A 106 -2.13 11.99 -3.05
C PHE A 106 -2.59 13.42 -2.70
N ASP A 107 -3.83 13.77 -3.01
CA ASP A 107 -4.42 15.07 -2.71
C ASP A 107 -5.95 15.02 -2.56
N LYS A 108 -6.51 16.12 -2.06
CA LYS A 108 -7.96 16.31 -1.88
C LYS A 108 -8.71 16.29 -3.21
N GLU A 109 -8.11 16.76 -4.30
CA GLU A 109 -8.75 16.82 -5.62
C GLU A 109 -8.99 15.41 -6.18
N SER A 110 -7.98 14.54 -6.14
CA SER A 110 -8.04 13.14 -6.55
C SER A 110 -9.00 12.35 -5.67
N TRP A 111 -8.98 12.60 -4.36
CA TRP A 111 -9.96 12.00 -3.45
C TRP A 111 -11.40 12.41 -3.80
N ASN A 112 -11.64 13.70 -4.06
CA ASN A 112 -12.96 14.19 -4.51
C ASN A 112 -13.35 13.57 -5.85
N LYS A 113 -12.41 13.42 -6.79
CA LYS A 113 -12.64 12.75 -8.07
C LYS A 113 -13.04 11.29 -7.89
N ALA A 114 -12.38 10.56 -6.98
CA ALA A 114 -12.74 9.18 -6.63
C ALA A 114 -14.16 9.12 -6.03
N ARG A 115 -14.48 10.03 -5.10
CA ARG A 115 -15.82 10.17 -4.51
C ARG A 115 -16.88 10.42 -5.57
N ASP A 116 -16.66 11.40 -6.43
CA ASP A 116 -17.62 11.86 -7.43
C ASP A 116 -17.84 10.82 -8.52
N SER A 117 -16.82 10.01 -8.84
CA SER A 117 -16.96 8.85 -9.73
C SER A 117 -17.93 7.78 -9.21
N LEU A 118 -18.15 7.75 -7.91
CA LEU A 118 -19.08 6.83 -7.22
C LEU A 118 -20.35 7.52 -6.75
N GLY A 119 -20.40 8.86 -6.75
CA GLY A 119 -21.54 9.69 -6.38
C GLY A 119 -21.69 10.02 -4.89
N SER A 120 -20.88 9.45 -3.98
CA SER A 120 -20.90 9.84 -2.56
C SER A 120 -19.70 9.31 -1.76
N GLN A 121 -19.38 9.94 -0.62
CA GLN A 121 -18.38 9.47 0.34
C GLN A 121 -18.72 8.07 0.87
N ARG A 122 -20.00 7.80 1.13
CA ARG A 122 -20.50 6.49 1.58
C ARG A 122 -20.17 5.39 0.57
N LEU A 123 -20.40 5.64 -0.72
CA LEU A 123 -20.10 4.67 -1.77
C LEU A 123 -18.58 4.50 -2.00
N LEU A 124 -17.80 5.57 -1.84
CA LEU A 124 -16.34 5.53 -1.87
C LEU A 124 -15.78 4.63 -0.75
N PHE A 125 -16.23 4.82 0.50
CA PHE A 125 -15.82 3.97 1.63
C PHE A 125 -16.23 2.51 1.41
N LYS A 126 -17.45 2.27 0.90
CA LYS A 126 -17.92 0.92 0.57
C LYS A 126 -17.01 0.23 -0.45
N GLU A 127 -16.62 0.94 -1.51
CA GLU A 127 -15.74 0.38 -2.55
C GLU A 127 -14.31 0.17 -2.02
N TYR A 128 -13.79 1.09 -1.20
CA TYR A 128 -12.49 0.95 -0.53
C TYR A 128 -12.41 -0.32 0.32
N PHE A 129 -13.35 -0.51 1.27
CA PHE A 129 -13.33 -1.70 2.13
C PHE A 129 -13.65 -3.00 1.40
N LYS A 130 -14.40 -2.94 0.29
CA LYS A 130 -14.59 -4.08 -0.61
C LYS A 130 -13.27 -4.48 -1.29
N LEU A 131 -12.51 -3.51 -1.79
CA LEU A 131 -11.20 -3.76 -2.38
C LEU A 131 -10.20 -4.27 -1.33
N GLN A 132 -10.22 -3.72 -0.12
CA GLN A 132 -9.39 -4.19 0.99
C GLN A 132 -9.75 -5.63 1.40
N GLN A 133 -11.04 -5.98 1.44
CA GLN A 133 -11.47 -7.37 1.64
C GLN A 133 -10.92 -8.29 0.54
N GLN A 134 -11.02 -7.89 -0.73
CA GLN A 134 -10.49 -8.64 -1.85
C GLN A 134 -8.98 -8.86 -1.71
N LEU A 135 -8.22 -7.80 -1.40
CA LEU A 135 -6.79 -7.87 -1.13
C LEU A 135 -6.48 -8.89 -0.04
N ILE A 136 -7.19 -8.83 1.10
CA ILE A 136 -6.96 -9.73 2.23
C ILE A 136 -7.20 -11.19 1.82
N ILE A 137 -8.27 -11.47 1.09
CA ILE A 137 -8.61 -12.83 0.64
C ILE A 137 -7.58 -13.37 -0.35
N GLU A 138 -7.17 -12.54 -1.32
CA GLU A 138 -6.29 -12.97 -2.42
C GLU A 138 -4.82 -13.07 -2.01
N LEU A 139 -4.34 -12.13 -1.18
CA LEU A 139 -2.92 -12.03 -0.82
C LEU A 139 -2.60 -12.57 0.57
N LYS A 140 -3.56 -12.58 1.50
CA LYS A 140 -3.37 -12.96 2.91
C LYS A 140 -2.12 -12.30 3.54
N PRO A 141 -1.96 -10.97 3.43
CA PRO A 141 -0.78 -10.30 3.96
C PRO A 141 -0.74 -10.44 5.49
N LYS A 142 0.46 -10.46 6.07
CA LYS A 142 0.64 -10.55 7.53
C LYS A 142 0.25 -9.26 8.24
N VAL A 143 0.29 -8.14 7.52
CA VAL A 143 0.00 -6.79 8.02
C VAL A 143 -0.82 -6.06 6.98
N ILE A 144 -1.86 -5.35 7.44
CA ILE A 144 -2.63 -4.41 6.62
C ILE A 144 -2.10 -3.00 6.93
N GLY A 145 -1.68 -2.29 5.88
CA GLY A 145 -1.26 -0.90 5.97
C GLY A 145 -2.46 0.00 6.27
N HIS A 146 -2.20 1.14 6.95
CA HIS A 146 -3.10 2.28 7.18
C HIS A 146 -4.58 2.00 6.88
N PHE A 147 -5.17 1.14 7.70
CA PHE A 147 -6.40 0.42 7.38
C PHE A 147 -7.58 1.32 6.97
N ASP A 148 -7.62 2.55 7.48
CA ASP A 148 -8.65 3.55 7.27
C ASP A 148 -8.15 4.77 6.46
N LEU A 149 -7.13 4.59 5.61
CA LEU A 149 -6.52 5.64 4.78
C LEU A 149 -7.55 6.44 3.97
N ILE A 150 -8.68 5.83 3.60
CA ILE A 150 -9.78 6.51 2.91
C ILE A 150 -10.32 7.74 3.64
N ARG A 151 -10.05 7.87 4.94
CA ARG A 151 -10.42 9.03 5.77
C ARG A 151 -9.51 10.24 5.57
N LEU A 152 -8.33 10.09 4.96
CA LEU A 152 -7.29 11.12 4.90
C LEU A 152 -7.80 12.48 4.42
N PHE A 153 -8.66 12.45 3.40
CA PHE A 153 -9.25 13.64 2.80
C PHE A 153 -10.78 13.61 2.85
N GLN A 154 -11.40 12.98 3.86
CA GLN A 154 -12.87 12.99 4.00
C GLN A 154 -13.41 14.42 4.15
N ASP A 155 -14.64 14.67 3.70
CA ASP A 155 -15.26 16.00 3.84
C ASP A 155 -15.72 16.24 5.28
N GLU A 156 -16.47 15.26 5.79
CA GLU A 156 -17.01 15.25 7.13
C GLU A 156 -16.56 13.97 7.82
N ASP A 157 -16.31 14.06 9.12
CA ASP A 157 -16.08 12.87 9.92
C ASP A 157 -17.39 12.11 10.12
N VAL A 158 -17.36 10.83 9.78
CA VAL A 158 -18.54 9.97 9.73
C VAL A 158 -18.38 8.80 10.71
N ASP A 159 -19.40 8.60 11.54
CA ASP A 159 -19.53 7.38 12.32
C ASP A 159 -19.96 6.24 11.39
N LEU A 160 -19.04 5.33 11.08
CA LEU A 160 -19.30 4.18 10.20
C LEU A 160 -20.38 3.25 10.74
N LYS A 161 -20.74 3.33 12.04
CA LYS A 161 -21.90 2.60 12.58
C LYS A 161 -23.21 3.02 11.94
N THR A 162 -23.28 4.23 11.39
CA THR A 162 -24.43 4.72 10.62
C THR A 162 -24.51 4.14 9.21
N TRP A 163 -23.42 3.53 8.71
CA TRP A 163 -23.31 2.87 7.40
C TRP A 163 -23.03 1.36 7.58
N PRO A 164 -24.02 0.57 8.02
CA PRO A 164 -23.80 -0.84 8.36
C PRO A 164 -23.20 -1.66 7.21
N GLU A 165 -23.52 -1.34 5.96
CA GLU A 165 -23.00 -2.04 4.78
C GLU A 165 -21.53 -1.73 4.45
N VAL A 166 -20.94 -0.69 5.05
CA VAL A 166 -19.53 -0.31 4.86
C VAL A 166 -18.59 -1.14 5.75
N GLY A 167 -19.12 -1.75 6.83
CA GLY A 167 -18.34 -2.58 7.78
C GLY A 167 -18.77 -4.04 7.93
N GLN A 168 -19.94 -4.44 7.42
CA GLN A 168 -20.57 -5.73 7.77
C GLN A 168 -19.88 -7.01 7.26
N ARG A 169 -18.77 -6.95 6.50
CA ARG A 169 -18.20 -8.14 5.86
C ARG A 169 -16.70 -8.39 6.04
N LEU A 170 -15.98 -7.68 6.91
CA LEU A 170 -14.63 -8.11 7.29
C LEU A 170 -14.65 -9.22 8.36
N ILE A 171 -15.61 -10.15 8.27
CA ILE A 171 -15.51 -11.43 8.97
C ILE A 171 -14.55 -12.29 8.14
N LEU A 172 -13.27 -12.07 8.37
CA LEU A 172 -12.25 -13.04 8.02
C LEU A 172 -12.56 -14.27 8.88
N LYS A 173 -13.16 -15.32 8.29
CA LYS A 173 -13.05 -16.65 8.89
C LYS A 173 -11.55 -16.88 9.03
N ALA A 174 -11.10 -16.94 10.29
CA ALA A 174 -9.70 -16.93 10.66
C ALA A 174 -8.88 -17.89 9.79
N ILE A 175 -7.76 -17.34 9.31
CA ILE A 175 -6.48 -17.98 8.94
C ILE A 175 -6.47 -19.50 8.99
#